data_AF-A0A3D4RZM8-F1
#
_entry.id   AF-A0A3D4RZM8-F1
#
_cell.length_a   1.000
_cell.length_b   1.000
_cell.length_c   1.000
_cell.angle_alpha   90.00
_cell.angle_beta   90.00
_cell.angle_gamma   90.00
#
_symmetry.space_group_name_H-M   'P 1'
#
loop_
_entity.id
_entity.type
_entity.pdbx_description
1 polymer ?
#
loop_
_entity_poly.entity_id
_entity_poly.type
_entity_poly.pdbx_seq_one_letter_code
_entity_poly.pdbx_strand_id
1 'polypeptide(L)'
;MRLAIELKLASLGHISLDGSKFKANSSKHKAMSYKRLKEKEAELTAEIEELVEQAARCDREEDAAYQERTGYEIPEDLKHKEKRLETVQAAKQALEEREEALNPGKTIEEKKQISFADKDARIMGKQGNFDYRYNAQISVDSDHQILVGQHLSQHANDKQEVAPAMENDRAAT
;
A
#
# COMPACT_ATOMS: atom_id res chain seq x y z
N MET A 1 -18.40 26.80 -36.78
CA MET A 1 -19.26 27.83 -37.40
C MET A 1 -18.59 28.64 -38.51
N ARG A 2 -17.31 29.05 -38.40
CA ARG A 2 -16.60 29.74 -39.52
C ARG A 2 -16.69 28.99 -40.86
N LEU A 3 -16.48 27.67 -40.83
CA LEU A 3 -16.54 26.81 -42.01
C LEU A 3 -17.94 26.74 -42.67
N ALA A 4 -19.02 26.84 -41.90
CA ALA A 4 -20.39 26.73 -42.42
C ALA A 4 -20.91 28.05 -43.03
N ILE A 5 -20.36 29.19 -42.59
CA ILE A 5 -20.63 30.51 -43.16
C ILE A 5 -19.86 30.68 -44.48
N GLU A 6 -18.61 30.20 -44.55
CA GLU A 6 -17.81 30.19 -45.79
C GLU A 6 -18.43 29.34 -46.89
N LEU A 7 -19.09 28.25 -46.53
CA LEU A 7 -19.76 27.35 -47.49
C LEU A 7 -21.17 27.85 -47.92
N LYS A 8 -21.61 29.04 -47.47
CA LYS A 8 -22.95 29.62 -47.78
C LYS A 8 -24.14 28.70 -47.44
N LEU A 9 -23.95 27.72 -46.56
CA LEU A 9 -24.96 26.70 -46.24
C LEU A 9 -25.97 27.14 -45.17
N ALA A 10 -25.88 28.37 -44.66
CA ALA A 10 -26.82 28.91 -43.69
C ALA A 10 -27.12 30.39 -43.97
N SER A 11 -28.33 30.69 -44.46
CA SER A 11 -28.87 32.05 -44.49
C SER A 11 -29.61 32.33 -43.18
N LEU A 12 -29.13 33.31 -42.42
CA LEU A 12 -29.57 33.71 -41.10
C LEU A 12 -30.93 34.46 -41.10
N GLY A 13 -31.88 34.09 -41.96
CA GLY A 13 -33.08 34.87 -42.27
C GLY A 13 -34.19 34.82 -41.21
N HIS A 14 -34.20 33.81 -40.33
CA HIS A 14 -35.16 33.72 -39.24
C HIS A 14 -34.55 32.97 -38.05
N ILE A 15 -34.20 33.69 -36.99
CA ILE A 15 -33.81 33.11 -35.70
C ILE A 15 -34.85 33.55 -34.67
N SER A 16 -35.67 32.61 -34.21
CA SER A 16 -36.51 32.77 -33.03
C SER A 16 -35.75 32.26 -31.81
N LEU A 17 -35.47 33.17 -30.86
CA LEU A 17 -34.80 32.89 -29.59
C LEU A 17 -35.85 32.72 -28.48
N ASP A 18 -35.90 31.53 -27.88
CA ASP A 18 -36.67 31.28 -26.66
C ASP A 18 -35.71 31.03 -25.48
N GLY A 19 -35.85 31.82 -24.42
CA GLY A 19 -34.93 31.84 -23.28
C GLY A 19 -35.40 30.95 -22.14
N SER A 20 -34.87 29.73 -22.06
CA SER A 20 -35.07 28.86 -20.89
C SER A 20 -34.15 29.26 -19.74
N LYS A 21 -34.72 29.57 -18.56
CA LYS A 21 -33.96 29.85 -17.33
C LYS A 21 -33.70 28.55 -16.58
N PHE A 22 -32.44 28.15 -16.53
CA PHE A 22 -32.00 27.00 -15.74
C PHE A 22 -31.67 27.43 -14.31
N LYS A 23 -32.01 26.61 -13.32
CA LYS A 23 -31.57 26.81 -11.94
C LYS A 23 -30.04 26.67 -11.90
N ALA A 24 -29.35 27.73 -11.53
CA ALA A 24 -27.94 27.65 -11.17
C ALA A 24 -27.78 26.85 -9.86
N ASN A 25 -26.72 26.05 -9.77
CA ASN A 25 -26.39 25.28 -8.57
C ASN A 25 -25.83 26.22 -7.47
N SER A 26 -26.67 27.08 -6.90
CA SER A 26 -26.31 27.93 -5.77
C SER A 26 -27.52 28.16 -4.86
N SER A 27 -27.28 28.38 -3.57
CA SER A 27 -28.32 28.67 -2.57
C SER A 27 -28.32 30.15 -2.21
N LYS A 28 -29.46 30.68 -1.76
CA LYS A 28 -29.59 32.08 -1.29
C LYS A 28 -28.67 32.41 -0.11
N HIS A 29 -28.17 31.37 0.57
CA HIS A 29 -27.23 31.47 1.68
C HIS A 29 -25.76 31.44 1.23
N LYS A 30 -25.50 31.14 -0.06
CA LYS A 30 -24.22 31.32 -0.75
C LYS A 30 -24.18 32.62 -1.56
N ALA A 31 -24.90 33.64 -1.09
CA ALA A 31 -24.90 34.98 -1.66
C ALA A 31 -24.52 35.98 -0.58
N MET A 32 -23.51 36.81 -0.86
CA MET A 32 -23.01 37.83 0.05
C MET A 32 -23.18 39.20 -0.61
N SER A 33 -23.57 40.22 0.17
CA SER A 33 -23.69 41.58 -0.36
C SER A 33 -22.32 42.13 -0.73
N TYR A 34 -22.25 43.02 -1.73
CA TYR A 34 -20.98 43.60 -2.20
C TYR A 34 -20.17 44.30 -1.09
N LYS A 35 -20.86 44.95 -0.16
CA LYS A 35 -20.24 45.54 1.04
C LYS A 35 -19.53 44.47 1.89
N ARG A 36 -20.23 43.37 2.20
CA ARG A 36 -19.66 42.26 2.95
C ARG A 36 -18.55 41.56 2.18
N LEU A 37 -18.63 41.47 0.86
CA LEU A 37 -17.55 40.94 0.03
C LEU A 37 -16.28 41.77 0.17
N LYS A 38 -16.37 43.11 0.14
CA LYS A 38 -15.20 43.98 0.35
C LYS A 38 -14.61 43.90 1.75
N GLU A 39 -15.47 43.85 2.77
CA GLU A 39 -15.03 43.68 4.17
C GLU A 39 -14.33 42.32 4.34
N LYS A 40 -14.91 41.25 3.79
CA LYS A 40 -14.34 39.90 3.80
C LYS A 40 -13.05 39.81 3.00
N GLU A 41 -12.98 40.49 1.85
CA GLU A 41 -11.78 40.56 1.01
C GLU A 41 -10.63 41.26 1.75
N ALA A 42 -10.90 42.38 2.42
CA ALA A 42 -9.90 43.07 3.23
C ALA A 42 -9.46 42.21 4.44
N GLU A 43 -10.41 41.59 5.16
CA GLU A 43 -10.14 40.69 6.28
C GLU A 43 -9.26 39.51 5.85
N LEU A 44 -9.65 38.82 4.77
CA LEU A 44 -8.90 37.68 4.23
C LEU A 44 -7.54 38.10 3.66
N THR A 45 -7.43 39.29 3.07
CA THR A 45 -6.14 39.79 2.57
C THR A 45 -5.18 40.03 3.73
N ALA A 46 -5.65 40.65 4.81
CA ALA A 46 -4.83 40.85 6.01
C ALA A 46 -4.43 39.51 6.66
N GLU A 47 -5.34 38.55 6.72
CA GLU A 47 -5.05 37.20 7.24
C GLU A 47 -4.03 36.46 6.36
N ILE A 48 -4.12 36.59 5.04
CA ILE A 48 -3.14 36.02 4.09
C ILE A 48 -1.78 36.70 4.27
N GLU A 49 -1.73 38.03 4.37
CA GLU A 49 -0.47 38.75 4.59
C GLU A 49 0.19 38.34 5.90
N GLU A 50 -0.59 38.19 6.97
CA GLU A 50 -0.09 37.71 8.26
C GLU A 50 0.47 36.27 8.14
N LEU A 51 -0.25 35.37 7.47
CA LEU A 51 0.21 33.99 7.25
C LEU A 51 1.46 33.93 6.36
N VAL A 52 1.56 34.79 5.34
CA VAL A 52 2.73 34.91 4.47
C VAL A 52 3.93 35.46 5.26
N GLU A 53 3.72 36.42 6.15
CA GLU A 53 4.79 36.95 7.00
C GLU A 53 5.25 35.92 8.05
N GLN A 54 4.31 35.17 8.64
CA GLN A 54 4.62 34.04 9.53
C GLN A 54 5.38 32.95 8.80
N ALA A 55 4.97 32.58 7.58
CA ALA A 55 5.69 31.62 6.74
C ALA A 55 7.09 32.14 6.39
N ALA A 56 7.23 33.40 5.95
CA ALA A 56 8.54 33.98 5.64
C ALA A 56 9.45 34.11 6.87
N ARG A 57 8.89 34.27 8.07
CA ARG A 57 9.66 34.20 9.33
C ARG A 57 10.10 32.77 9.62
N CYS A 58 9.20 31.79 9.50
CA CYS A 58 9.50 30.37 9.67
C CYS A 58 10.57 29.93 8.66
N ASP A 59 10.41 30.25 7.38
CA ASP A 59 11.37 29.98 6.31
C ASP A 59 12.74 30.62 6.61
N ARG A 60 12.80 31.87 7.12
CA ARG A 60 14.08 32.49 7.50
C ARG A 60 14.74 31.83 8.71
N GLU A 61 13.94 31.40 9.69
CA GLU A 61 14.42 30.69 10.87
C GLU A 61 14.88 29.26 10.53
N GLU A 62 14.16 28.61 9.60
CA GLU A 62 14.48 27.29 9.06
C GLU A 62 15.68 27.35 8.10
N ASP A 63 15.79 28.34 7.21
CA ASP A 63 16.95 28.56 6.33
C ASP A 63 18.22 28.89 7.15
N ALA A 64 18.06 29.60 8.27
CA ALA A 64 19.17 29.86 9.20
C ALA A 64 19.60 28.60 9.98
N ALA A 65 18.67 27.67 10.23
CA ALA A 65 18.93 26.41 10.94
C ALA A 65 19.30 25.23 10.01
N TYR A 66 18.86 25.26 8.76
CA TYR A 66 18.90 24.16 7.79
C TYR A 66 19.06 24.72 6.37
N GLN A 67 20.27 25.10 5.99
CA GLN A 67 20.55 25.78 4.72
C GLN A 67 20.15 25.00 3.43
N GLU A 68 19.71 23.74 3.47
CA GLU A 68 19.48 22.94 2.25
C GLU A 68 18.48 21.75 2.41
N ARG A 69 17.21 21.95 2.81
CA ARG A 69 16.19 20.87 2.68
C ARG A 69 14.88 21.35 2.08
N THR A 70 14.59 20.90 0.85
CA THR A 70 13.39 21.24 0.09
C THR A 70 12.17 20.39 0.50
N GLY A 71 11.00 21.00 0.67
CA GLY A 71 9.72 20.40 1.14
C GLY A 71 9.06 19.29 0.31
N TYR A 72 9.83 18.57 -0.52
CA TYR A 72 9.41 17.34 -1.21
C TYR A 72 9.98 16.06 -0.56
N GLU A 73 10.69 16.19 0.56
CA GLU A 73 11.19 15.04 1.30
C GLU A 73 10.13 14.52 2.27
N ILE A 74 9.50 13.38 1.94
CA ILE A 74 8.72 12.61 2.91
C ILE A 74 9.66 12.35 4.11
N PRO A 75 9.31 12.80 5.33
CA PRO A 75 10.07 12.53 6.54
C PRO A 75 10.41 11.05 6.62
N GLU A 76 11.66 10.70 6.97
CA GLU A 76 12.11 9.30 7.03
C GLU A 76 11.14 8.44 7.85
N ASP A 77 10.60 9.00 8.93
CA ASP A 77 9.57 8.39 9.79
C ASP A 77 8.31 7.93 9.04
N LEU A 78 7.86 8.65 8.01
CA LEU A 78 6.69 8.28 7.20
C LEU A 78 7.06 7.22 6.14
N LYS A 79 8.22 7.33 5.50
CA LYS A 79 8.73 6.30 4.57
C LYS A 79 8.87 4.94 5.26
N HIS A 80 9.31 4.94 6.52
CA HIS A 80 9.42 3.73 7.33
C HIS A 80 8.04 3.13 7.67
N LYS A 81 7.03 3.97 7.92
CA LYS A 81 5.66 3.51 8.21
C LYS A 81 4.97 2.92 6.99
N GLU A 82 5.12 3.53 5.81
CA GLU A 82 4.58 2.99 4.55
C GLU A 82 5.19 1.63 4.21
N LYS A 83 6.53 1.53 4.26
CA LYS A 83 7.24 0.26 4.04
C LYS A 83 6.84 -0.81 5.06
N ARG A 84 6.61 -0.41 6.31
CA ARG A 84 6.15 -1.34 7.36
C ARG A 84 4.72 -1.82 7.10
N LEU A 85 3.83 -0.95 6.63
CA LEU A 85 2.46 -1.30 6.27
C LEU A 85 2.42 -2.31 5.11
N GLU A 86 3.20 -2.05 4.06
CA GLU A 86 3.34 -2.95 2.91
C GLU A 86 3.84 -4.34 3.36
N THR A 87 4.87 -4.36 4.22
CA THR A 87 5.41 -5.61 4.77
C THR A 87 4.34 -6.41 5.53
N VAL A 88 3.49 -5.73 6.31
CA VAL A 88 2.41 -6.37 7.09
C VAL A 88 1.31 -6.90 6.18
N GLN A 89 0.90 -6.15 5.17
CA GLN A 89 -0.11 -6.58 4.19
C GLN A 89 0.36 -7.81 3.41
N ALA A 90 1.61 -7.81 2.93
CA ALA A 90 2.19 -8.92 2.19
C ALA A 90 2.33 -10.20 3.05
N ALA A 91 2.60 -10.07 4.35
CA ALA A 91 2.62 -11.19 5.28
C ALA A 91 1.22 -11.73 5.58
N LYS A 92 0.24 -10.83 5.77
CA LYS A 92 -1.17 -11.22 5.97
C LYS A 92 -1.70 -12.03 4.79
N GLN A 93 -1.52 -11.54 3.56
CA GLN A 93 -1.98 -12.22 2.36
C GLN A 93 -1.35 -13.62 2.22
N ALA A 94 -0.04 -13.74 2.48
CA ALA A 94 0.63 -15.04 2.41
C ALA A 94 0.13 -16.03 3.47
N LEU A 95 -0.26 -15.56 4.66
CA LEU A 95 -0.88 -16.41 5.68
C LEU A 95 -2.27 -16.89 5.24
N GLU A 96 -3.07 -16.01 4.62
CA GLU A 96 -4.40 -16.34 4.10
C GLU A 96 -4.31 -17.40 2.98
N GLU A 97 -3.45 -17.19 1.98
CA GLU A 97 -3.23 -18.14 0.88
C GLU A 97 -2.77 -19.51 1.39
N ARG A 98 -1.88 -19.53 2.38
CA ARG A 98 -1.36 -20.76 2.98
C ARG A 98 -2.42 -21.52 3.75
N GLU A 99 -3.22 -20.84 4.56
CA GLU A 99 -4.26 -21.51 5.34
C GLU A 99 -5.42 -21.96 4.43
N GLU A 100 -5.71 -21.26 3.33
CA GLU A 100 -6.64 -21.73 2.30
C GLU A 100 -6.13 -23.03 1.64
N ALA A 101 -4.83 -23.13 1.32
CA ALA A 101 -4.24 -24.33 0.72
C ALA A 101 -4.21 -25.53 1.69
N LEU A 102 -3.90 -25.31 2.97
CA LEU A 102 -3.76 -26.39 3.96
C LEU A 102 -5.08 -26.77 4.64
N ASN A 103 -6.00 -25.82 4.77
CA ASN A 103 -7.26 -25.94 5.52
C ASN A 103 -8.40 -25.19 4.83
N PRO A 104 -8.80 -25.59 3.61
CA PRO A 104 -9.79 -24.87 2.82
C PRO A 104 -11.12 -24.73 3.59
N GLY A 105 -11.65 -23.51 3.62
CA GLY A 105 -12.93 -23.20 4.27
C GLY A 105 -12.92 -23.17 5.81
N LYS A 106 -11.75 -23.22 6.46
CA LYS A 106 -11.64 -23.01 7.92
C LYS A 106 -11.23 -21.57 8.23
N THR A 107 -11.83 -21.00 9.28
CA THR A 107 -11.43 -19.69 9.80
C THR A 107 -10.00 -19.74 10.35
N ILE A 108 -9.18 -18.74 10.00
CA ILE A 108 -7.82 -18.59 10.50
C ILE A 108 -7.86 -18.23 11.99
N GLU A 109 -7.20 -19.02 12.83
CA GLU A 109 -7.11 -18.75 14.27
C GLU A 109 -6.25 -17.50 14.55
N GLU A 110 -6.67 -16.64 15.47
CA GLU A 110 -5.99 -15.36 15.79
C GLU A 110 -4.54 -15.52 16.28
N LYS A 111 -4.19 -16.69 16.82
CA LYS A 111 -2.84 -17.01 17.31
C LYS A 111 -1.88 -17.47 16.20
N LYS A 112 -2.33 -17.58 14.95
CA LYS A 112 -1.48 -18.01 13.82
C LYS A 112 -0.49 -16.90 13.48
N GLN A 113 0.75 -17.31 13.23
CA GLN A 113 1.84 -16.40 12.93
C GLN A 113 2.56 -16.83 11.65
N ILE A 114 3.16 -15.84 10.99
CA ILE A 114 4.00 -16.00 9.80
C ILE A 114 5.23 -15.11 9.97
N SER A 115 6.38 -15.55 9.45
CA SER A 115 7.59 -14.74 9.45
C SER A 115 7.54 -13.71 8.31
N PHE A 116 7.96 -12.47 8.61
CA PHE A 116 8.07 -11.41 7.62
C PHE A 116 9.26 -11.59 6.67
N ALA A 117 10.29 -12.31 7.11
CA ALA A 117 11.52 -12.50 6.35
C ALA A 117 11.45 -13.74 5.43
N ASP A 118 10.78 -14.78 5.90
CA ASP A 118 10.59 -16.03 5.17
C ASP A 118 9.19 -16.59 5.49
N LYS A 119 8.30 -16.53 4.50
CA LYS A 119 6.87 -16.87 4.64
C LYS A 119 6.63 -18.38 4.71
N ASP A 120 7.58 -19.18 4.24
CA ASP A 120 7.48 -20.64 4.19
C ASP A 120 7.98 -21.29 5.50
N ALA A 121 8.85 -20.60 6.24
CA ALA A 121 9.33 -21.05 7.54
C ALA A 121 8.19 -21.26 8.56
N ARG A 122 8.39 -22.22 9.49
CA ARG A 122 7.42 -22.53 10.55
C ARG A 122 8.08 -22.41 11.92
N ILE A 123 7.32 -22.01 12.93
CA ILE A 123 7.81 -22.01 14.31
C ILE A 123 7.96 -23.46 14.80
N MET A 124 9.18 -23.86 15.15
CA MET A 124 9.51 -25.22 15.59
C MET A 124 10.38 -25.19 16.85
N GLY A 125 10.05 -26.04 17.82
CA GLY A 125 10.80 -26.17 19.07
C GLY A 125 11.94 -27.18 18.94
N LYS A 126 13.14 -26.81 19.41
CA LYS A 126 14.28 -27.73 19.59
C LYS A 126 14.89 -27.47 20.96
N GLN A 127 14.95 -28.50 21.82
CA GLN A 127 15.54 -28.41 23.17
C GLN A 127 15.02 -27.21 23.99
N GLY A 128 13.72 -26.92 23.91
CA GLY A 128 13.09 -25.80 24.63
C GLY A 128 13.19 -24.43 23.94
N ASN A 129 13.90 -24.30 22.82
CA ASN A 129 13.97 -23.06 22.03
C ASN A 129 13.06 -23.12 20.78
N PHE A 130 12.13 -22.17 20.66
CA PHE A 130 11.20 -22.03 19.54
C PHE A 130 11.65 -20.93 18.59
N ASP A 131 11.87 -21.29 17.33
CA ASP A 131 12.31 -20.35 16.29
C ASP A 131 11.71 -20.74 14.94
N TYR A 132 11.73 -19.82 13.97
CA TYR A 132 11.32 -20.10 12.59
C TYR A 132 12.37 -20.96 11.91
N ARG A 133 12.01 -22.21 11.57
CA ARG A 133 12.92 -23.24 11.06
C ARG A 133 12.25 -24.05 9.96
N TYR A 134 13.11 -24.79 9.25
CA TYR A 134 12.72 -25.92 8.41
C TYR A 134 13.18 -27.22 9.07
N ASN A 135 12.45 -28.31 8.79
CA ASN A 135 12.85 -29.64 9.19
C ASN A 135 13.64 -30.29 8.05
N ALA A 136 14.97 -30.26 8.13
CA ALA A 136 15.83 -30.91 7.15
C ALA A 136 15.99 -32.39 7.45
N GLN A 137 15.73 -33.23 6.45
CA GLN A 137 15.85 -34.68 6.50
C GLN A 137 16.97 -35.13 5.57
N ILE A 138 17.75 -36.10 6.04
CA ILE A 138 18.91 -36.64 5.33
C ILE A 138 18.79 -38.16 5.34
N SER A 139 18.76 -38.77 4.16
CA SER A 139 18.83 -40.22 3.99
C SER A 139 20.28 -40.63 3.78
N VAL A 140 20.73 -41.63 4.54
CA VAL A 140 22.10 -42.13 4.48
C VAL A 140 22.08 -43.64 4.20
N ASP A 141 22.88 -44.09 3.24
CA ASP A 141 23.11 -45.50 2.97
C ASP A 141 23.79 -46.16 4.18
N SER A 142 23.28 -47.30 4.61
CA SER A 142 23.80 -48.00 5.79
C SER A 142 25.15 -48.66 5.53
N ASP A 143 25.43 -49.06 4.29
CA ASP A 143 26.59 -49.89 3.96
C ASP A 143 27.85 -49.03 3.75
N HIS A 144 27.69 -47.84 3.15
CA HIS A 144 28.80 -46.96 2.76
C HIS A 144 28.76 -45.59 3.45
N GLN A 145 27.75 -45.32 4.27
CA GLN A 145 27.52 -44.01 4.92
C GLN A 145 27.44 -42.83 3.94
N ILE A 146 26.98 -43.10 2.72
CA ILE A 146 26.83 -42.10 1.65
C ILE A 146 25.45 -41.45 1.76
N LEU A 147 25.37 -40.13 1.51
CA LEU A 147 24.10 -39.42 1.44
C LEU A 147 23.35 -39.82 0.16
N VAL A 148 22.18 -40.44 0.29
CA VAL A 148 21.37 -40.92 -0.85
C VAL A 148 20.19 -40.00 -1.16
N GLY A 149 19.81 -39.13 -0.22
CA GLY A 149 18.74 -38.18 -0.41
C GLY A 149 18.75 -37.08 0.64
N GLN A 150 18.18 -35.94 0.26
CA GLN A 150 17.92 -34.82 1.17
C GLN A 150 16.57 -34.19 0.83
N HIS A 151 15.83 -33.77 1.85
CA HIS A 151 14.65 -32.93 1.64
C HIS A 151 14.37 -32.01 2.81
N LEU A 152 13.67 -30.92 2.52
CA LEU A 152 13.21 -29.95 3.52
C LEU A 152 11.70 -30.12 3.71
N SER A 153 11.29 -30.25 4.96
CA SER A 153 9.90 -30.35 5.38
C SER A 153 9.50 -29.16 6.26
N GLN A 154 8.22 -28.82 6.20
CA GLN A 154 7.58 -27.83 7.05
C GLN A 154 6.88 -28.47 8.26
N HIS A 155 6.95 -29.81 8.41
CA HIS A 155 6.41 -30.51 9.56
C HIS A 155 7.33 -30.39 10.78
N ALA A 156 6.76 -30.08 11.94
CA ALA A 156 7.52 -29.92 13.18
C ALA A 156 8.03 -31.25 13.78
N ASN A 157 7.60 -32.41 13.25
CA ASN A 157 8.02 -33.73 13.71
C ASN A 157 8.24 -34.67 12.52
N ASP A 158 8.99 -35.75 12.76
CA ASP A 158 9.50 -36.62 11.69
C ASP A 158 8.53 -37.76 11.33
N LYS A 159 7.36 -37.85 11.98
CA LYS A 159 6.46 -39.01 11.87
C LYS A 159 5.91 -39.21 10.46
N GLN A 160 5.91 -38.17 9.65
CA GLN A 160 5.37 -38.19 8.28
C GLN A 160 6.48 -38.13 7.21
N GLU A 161 7.75 -38.18 7.60
CA GLU A 161 8.89 -37.90 6.71
C GLU A 161 9.47 -39.14 6.00
N VAL A 162 9.07 -40.34 6.43
CA VAL A 162 9.58 -41.61 5.85
C VAL A 162 9.15 -41.79 4.40
N ALA A 163 7.88 -41.53 4.07
CA ALA A 163 7.38 -41.69 2.70
C ALA A 163 8.01 -40.68 1.71
N PRO A 164 8.10 -39.37 2.02
CA PRO A 164 8.83 -38.40 1.20
C PRO A 164 10.31 -38.76 1.00
N ALA A 165 10.99 -39.26 2.04
CA ALA A 165 12.39 -39.68 1.95
C ALA A 165 12.56 -40.81 0.93
N MET A 166 11.73 -41.86 1.00
CA MET A 166 11.80 -42.99 0.08
C MET A 166 11.48 -42.62 -1.38
N GLU A 167 10.61 -41.64 -1.60
CA GLU A 167 10.27 -41.16 -2.95
C GLU A 167 11.44 -40.36 -3.56
N ASN A 168 12.08 -39.50 -2.77
CA ASN A 168 13.28 -38.76 -3.20
C ASN A 168 14.46 -39.69 -3.47
N ASP A 169 14.67 -40.71 -2.64
CA ASP A 169 15.76 -41.69 -2.83
C ASP A 169 15.58 -42.48 -4.14
N ARG A 170 14.33 -42.77 -4.53
CA ARG A 170 14.01 -43.43 -5.82
C ARG A 170 14.18 -42.52 -7.02
N ALA A 171 14.00 -41.21 -6.87
CA ALA A 171 14.19 -40.24 -7.96
C ALA A 171 15.67 -39.94 -8.23
N ALA A 172 16.56 -40.22 -7.26
CA ALA A 172 18.00 -39.99 -7.36
C ALA A 172 18.79 -41.17 -7.99
N THR A 173 18.12 -42.29 -8.29
CA THR A 173 18.71 -43.49 -8.91
C THR A 173 18.33 -43.59 -10.39
#